data_AF-A0A812IPP0-F1
#
_entry.id   AF-A0A812IPP0-F1
#
_cell.length_a   1.000
_cell.length_b   1.000
_cell.length_c   1.000
_cell.angle_alpha   90.00
_cell.angle_beta   90.00
_cell.angle_gamma   90.00
#
_symmetry.space_group_name_H-M   'P 1'
#
loop_
_entity.id
_entity.type
_entity.pdbx_description
1 polymer ?
#
loop_
_entity_poly.entity_id
_entity_poly.type
_entity_poly.pdbx_seq_one_letter_code
_entity_poly.pdbx_strand_id
1 'polypeptide(L)'
;MGGERDGLRVLPSDFSGCTKIFLDVGANRATHIRKLFEPEKYSESKYLSIFDEAFGSASFRSMPSRVTGLCAFGFEPNPRWGQRLHEIEHAYNAKGWRVKLFNVAVGAKPGSIVFYKNDPKGLNSDWGFSAFALANFVPGENKTLTVPVVDLPRFLQDLDSHAPPGQRLMKLDIEGTEYQLLPAMIGKQLLCARVLNTVTMEWHNRKNKRGEYRMNVTDDERGMFEEVEETVMKGRGCKDGPPTSIKLFDVEDYLSDGQPLPADADCRRPESEPSHLPDDLRRCKFPNKKDQFGTAPWTRQLVNNPYEPGCWDRTSYCAPFDCFPECRDNPEYQNMIKYWAPLRPGRRKVMVFQYGKVASTAIVRGLKLYAGITAAHVHTAEHAKQWLAGMHVDLPVEQQGFALSDEWSLKSGDECTIITATRSHFSRDASEYFENILQVNHPYGYHPRGVKRFKDRAPRTGESRWTQETVLRLGNESISALVEDFRAQHSIVLAFYANWFTAQFKAATRIDVLSQPFDLQQHHSWIRGSRCSALVLRSEDSKFWPDIIAKYFDGFKMPRSNSASRKWYSDVYSAFKTHLQYTPGEMREMCATETERHFYKEDESSPCR
;
A
#
# COMPACT_ATOMS: atom_id res chain seq x y z
N MET A 1 20.64 -17.54 -39.08
CA MET A 1 19.86 -18.29 -38.08
C MET A 1 19.83 -17.43 -36.82
N GLY A 2 18.67 -17.02 -36.33
CA GLY A 2 18.58 -16.23 -35.10
C GLY A 2 18.60 -17.15 -33.87
N GLY A 3 19.34 -16.77 -32.82
CA GLY A 3 19.34 -17.51 -31.57
C GLY A 3 18.01 -17.33 -30.84
N GLU A 4 17.39 -18.43 -30.41
CA GLU A 4 16.34 -18.38 -29.39
C GLU A 4 16.92 -17.84 -28.07
N ARG A 5 16.09 -17.18 -27.26
CA ARG A 5 16.54 -16.63 -25.97
C ARG A 5 16.39 -17.70 -24.88
N ASP A 6 17.49 -18.16 -24.31
CA ASP A 6 17.51 -19.18 -23.23
C ASP A 6 16.61 -18.82 -22.03
N GLY A 7 16.37 -17.52 -21.79
CA GLY A 7 15.57 -17.02 -20.67
C GLY A 7 14.10 -17.46 -20.62
N LEU A 8 13.58 -18.16 -21.64
CA LEU A 8 12.23 -18.75 -21.60
C LEU A 8 12.19 -20.16 -20.97
N ARG A 9 13.34 -20.79 -20.71
CA ARG A 9 13.39 -22.17 -20.20
C ARG A 9 13.64 -22.26 -18.70
N VAL A 10 12.90 -23.18 -18.08
CA VAL A 10 13.17 -23.69 -16.73
C VAL A 10 13.88 -25.02 -16.90
N LEU A 11 14.99 -25.20 -16.19
CA LEU A 11 15.75 -26.44 -16.20
C LEU A 11 15.39 -27.27 -14.96
N PRO A 12 15.45 -28.62 -15.00
CA PRO A 12 15.27 -29.47 -13.81
C PRO A 12 16.15 -29.07 -12.61
N SER A 13 17.35 -28.53 -12.89
CA SER A 13 18.26 -27.96 -11.88
C SER A 13 17.68 -26.79 -11.10
N ASP A 14 16.80 -25.99 -11.70
CA ASP A 14 16.23 -24.78 -11.09
C ASP A 14 15.39 -25.13 -9.84
N PHE A 15 14.78 -26.32 -9.83
CA PHE A 15 13.99 -26.87 -8.74
C PHE A 15 14.82 -27.61 -7.66
N SER A 16 16.07 -27.96 -7.95
CA SER A 16 16.89 -28.79 -7.06
C SER A 16 17.06 -28.14 -5.69
N GLY A 17 16.66 -28.83 -4.61
CA GLY A 17 16.71 -28.30 -3.24
C GLY A 17 15.60 -27.32 -2.84
N CYS A 18 14.64 -27.00 -3.71
CA CYS A 18 13.50 -26.14 -3.39
C CYS A 18 12.41 -26.93 -2.64
N THR A 19 12.52 -27.05 -1.30
CA THR A 19 11.51 -27.70 -0.45
C THR A 19 10.32 -26.79 -0.09
N LYS A 20 10.40 -25.50 -0.43
CA LYS A 20 9.30 -24.53 -0.33
C LYS A 20 9.28 -23.72 -1.62
N ILE A 21 8.13 -23.66 -2.30
CA ILE A 21 8.01 -22.96 -3.58
C ILE A 21 6.82 -22.01 -3.55
N PHE A 22 7.08 -20.73 -3.86
CA PHE A 22 6.05 -19.78 -4.22
C PHE A 22 6.01 -19.59 -5.75
N LEU A 23 4.81 -19.63 -6.32
CA LEU A 23 4.55 -19.30 -7.72
C LEU A 23 3.72 -18.02 -7.78
N ASP A 24 4.26 -16.98 -8.40
CA ASP A 24 3.61 -15.67 -8.53
C ASP A 24 3.11 -15.52 -9.97
N VAL A 25 1.91 -16.07 -10.25
CA VAL A 25 1.36 -16.16 -11.60
C VAL A 25 0.40 -15.00 -11.81
N GLY A 26 0.89 -13.93 -12.43
CA GLY A 26 0.32 -12.58 -12.29
C GLY A 26 1.18 -11.67 -11.41
N ALA A 27 2.50 -11.73 -11.58
CA ALA A 27 3.45 -11.13 -10.65
C ALA A 27 3.45 -9.59 -10.68
N ASN A 28 2.99 -8.95 -11.76
CA ASN A 28 3.03 -7.49 -11.94
C ASN A 28 4.44 -6.91 -11.73
N ARG A 29 4.73 -6.36 -10.54
CA ARG A 29 6.07 -5.82 -10.19
C ARG A 29 6.91 -6.79 -9.37
N ALA A 30 6.50 -8.07 -9.34
CA ALA A 30 6.92 -9.12 -8.41
C ALA A 30 6.75 -8.75 -6.94
N THR A 31 5.83 -7.84 -6.60
CA THR A 31 5.63 -7.31 -5.24
C THR A 31 5.35 -8.42 -4.21
N HIS A 32 4.73 -9.53 -4.61
CA HIS A 32 4.40 -10.64 -3.71
C HIS A 32 5.63 -11.51 -3.45
N ILE A 33 6.49 -11.71 -4.45
CA ILE A 33 7.85 -12.24 -4.24
C ILE A 33 8.69 -11.30 -3.35
N ARG A 34 8.45 -9.99 -3.37
CA ARG A 34 9.10 -9.05 -2.44
C ARG A 34 8.58 -9.19 -1.00
N LYS A 35 7.26 -9.23 -0.80
CA LYS A 35 6.59 -9.55 0.48
C LYS A 35 7.03 -10.91 1.06
N LEU A 36 7.48 -11.84 0.22
CA LEU A 36 7.97 -13.15 0.63
C LEU A 36 9.36 -13.12 1.30
N PHE A 37 10.32 -12.37 0.76
CA PHE A 37 11.72 -12.34 1.23
C PHE A 37 12.08 -11.10 2.06
N GLU A 38 11.43 -9.96 1.82
CA GLU A 38 11.59 -8.70 2.56
C GLU A 38 10.29 -8.31 3.30
N PRO A 39 9.70 -9.20 4.12
CA PRO A 39 8.40 -8.99 4.76
C PRO A 39 8.34 -7.73 5.65
N GLU A 40 9.47 -7.32 6.23
CA GLU A 40 9.60 -6.10 7.02
C GLU A 40 9.26 -4.83 6.22
N LYS A 41 9.44 -4.85 4.90
CA LYS A 41 9.10 -3.73 4.00
C LYS A 41 7.61 -3.65 3.65
N TYR A 42 6.82 -4.63 4.08
CA TYR A 42 5.41 -4.77 3.73
C TYR A 42 4.57 -5.20 4.95
N SER A 43 4.87 -4.63 6.12
CA SER A 43 4.33 -4.99 7.44
C SER A 43 2.79 -4.95 7.56
N GLU A 44 2.10 -4.07 6.81
CA GLU A 44 0.63 -4.04 6.76
C GLU A 44 0.03 -5.11 5.83
N SER A 45 0.87 -5.87 5.11
CA SER A 45 0.39 -6.76 4.05
C SER A 45 -0.31 -8.00 4.59
N LYS A 46 -1.60 -8.12 4.25
CA LYS A 46 -2.41 -9.31 4.54
C LYS A 46 -1.79 -10.59 3.97
N TYR A 47 -0.96 -10.49 2.93
CA TYR A 47 -0.29 -11.63 2.32
C TYR A 47 0.81 -12.24 3.22
N LEU A 48 1.35 -11.49 4.19
CA LEU A 48 2.35 -12.02 5.14
C LEU A 48 1.81 -13.22 5.93
N SER A 49 0.54 -13.21 6.34
CA SER A 49 -0.04 -14.32 7.10
C SER A 49 -0.13 -15.61 6.29
N ILE A 50 -0.37 -15.51 4.97
CA ILE A 50 -0.38 -16.66 4.05
C ILE A 50 1.05 -17.19 3.85
N PHE A 51 2.05 -16.32 3.77
CA PHE A 51 3.45 -16.74 3.71
C PHE A 51 3.95 -17.34 5.02
N ASP A 52 3.52 -16.84 6.17
CA ASP A 52 3.87 -17.41 7.47
C ASP A 52 3.20 -18.78 7.69
N GLU A 53 1.94 -18.94 7.27
CA GLU A 53 1.22 -20.23 7.25
C GLU A 53 1.92 -21.26 6.34
N ALA A 54 2.33 -20.86 5.14
CA ALA A 54 2.93 -21.76 4.16
C ALA A 54 4.41 -22.08 4.44
N PHE A 55 5.21 -21.08 4.83
CA PHE A 55 6.67 -21.17 4.76
C PHE A 55 7.40 -20.90 6.08
N GLY A 56 6.68 -20.54 7.13
CA GLY A 56 7.25 -20.14 8.42
C GLY A 56 7.48 -18.63 8.54
N SER A 57 7.89 -18.17 9.72
CA SER A 57 7.96 -16.75 10.08
C SER A 57 8.78 -15.90 9.11
N ALA A 58 8.44 -14.61 9.02
CA ALA A 58 9.23 -13.57 8.37
C ALA A 58 10.75 -13.72 8.58
N SER A 59 11.20 -13.84 9.83
CA SER A 59 12.60 -14.04 10.22
C SER A 59 13.27 -15.29 9.64
N PHE A 60 12.51 -16.35 9.37
CA PHE A 60 12.98 -17.54 8.67
C PHE A 60 12.98 -17.31 7.15
N ARG A 61 11.89 -16.77 6.58
CA ARG A 61 11.74 -16.55 5.13
C ARG A 61 12.82 -15.64 4.54
N SER A 62 13.28 -14.64 5.29
CA SER A 62 14.38 -13.76 4.88
C SER A 62 15.78 -14.40 4.93
N MET A 63 15.94 -15.61 5.48
CA MET A 63 17.23 -16.32 5.42
C MET A 63 17.51 -16.84 3.99
N PRO A 64 18.79 -16.97 3.58
CA PRO A 64 19.14 -17.47 2.25
C PRO A 64 18.51 -18.83 1.92
N SER A 65 18.12 -19.04 0.66
CA SER A 65 17.38 -20.22 0.20
C SER A 65 18.07 -21.56 0.46
N ARG A 66 19.41 -21.57 0.58
CA ARG A 66 20.19 -22.75 0.99
C ARG A 66 19.89 -23.24 2.41
N VAL A 67 19.30 -22.40 3.26
CA VAL A 67 18.92 -22.70 4.65
C VAL A 67 17.42 -23.03 4.73
N THR A 68 16.59 -22.23 4.05
CA THR A 68 15.13 -22.32 4.15
C THR A 68 14.49 -23.36 3.24
N GLY A 69 15.18 -23.69 2.14
CA GLY A 69 14.62 -24.41 0.99
C GLY A 69 13.62 -23.59 0.17
N LEU A 70 13.48 -22.28 0.43
CA LEU A 70 12.50 -21.41 -0.20
C LEU A 70 12.97 -20.88 -1.55
N CYS A 71 12.19 -21.11 -2.60
CA CYS A 71 12.40 -20.61 -3.95
C CYS A 71 11.13 -19.90 -4.46
N ALA A 72 11.28 -18.94 -5.36
CA ALA A 72 10.14 -18.28 -6.00
C ALA A 72 10.27 -18.19 -7.53
N PHE A 73 9.15 -18.41 -8.22
CA PHE A 73 9.05 -18.29 -9.68
C PHE A 73 7.89 -17.35 -10.01
N GLY A 74 8.16 -16.24 -10.70
CA GLY A 74 7.14 -15.24 -11.05
C GLY A 74 6.96 -15.11 -12.55
N PHE A 75 5.73 -14.88 -13.00
CA PHE A 75 5.35 -14.77 -14.40
C PHE A 75 4.54 -13.49 -14.64
N GLU A 76 4.99 -12.67 -15.59
CA GLU A 76 4.40 -11.37 -15.89
C GLU A 76 4.55 -10.99 -17.37
N PRO A 77 3.46 -10.85 -18.15
CA PRO A 77 3.53 -10.57 -19.59
C PRO A 77 3.92 -9.13 -19.97
N ASN A 78 3.71 -8.13 -19.11
CA ASN A 78 3.85 -6.72 -19.47
C ASN A 78 5.33 -6.31 -19.63
N PRO A 79 5.80 -5.88 -20.82
CA PRO A 79 7.20 -5.52 -21.03
C PRO A 79 7.65 -4.30 -20.24
N ARG A 80 6.70 -3.48 -19.75
CA ARG A 80 6.97 -2.38 -18.81
C ARG A 80 7.73 -2.86 -17.57
N TRP A 81 7.47 -4.09 -17.14
CA TRP A 81 8.08 -4.68 -15.95
C TRP A 81 9.32 -5.51 -16.25
N GLY A 82 9.64 -5.85 -17.51
CA GLY A 82 10.77 -6.71 -17.87
C GLY A 82 12.12 -6.28 -17.27
N GLN A 83 12.45 -4.97 -17.29
CA GLN A 83 13.64 -4.46 -16.61
C GLN A 83 13.53 -4.61 -15.07
N ARG A 84 12.39 -4.24 -14.49
CA ARG A 84 12.17 -4.29 -13.03
C ARG A 84 12.25 -5.71 -12.47
N LEU A 85 11.72 -6.68 -13.22
CA LEU A 85 11.79 -8.11 -12.91
C LEU A 85 13.25 -8.58 -12.93
N HIS A 86 14.02 -8.20 -13.95
CA HIS A 86 15.46 -8.54 -14.01
C HIS A 86 16.28 -7.90 -12.88
N GLU A 87 15.99 -6.65 -12.49
CA GLU A 87 16.60 -5.99 -11.33
C GLU A 87 16.31 -6.74 -10.01
N ILE A 88 15.06 -7.17 -9.80
CA ILE A 88 14.66 -7.95 -8.61
C ILE A 88 15.34 -9.32 -8.61
N GLU A 89 15.31 -10.04 -9.74
CA GLU A 89 15.96 -11.34 -9.91
C GLU A 89 17.45 -11.27 -9.59
N HIS A 90 18.16 -10.28 -10.13
CA HIS A 90 19.59 -10.08 -9.85
C HIS A 90 19.85 -9.82 -8.36
N ALA A 91 19.19 -8.80 -7.78
CA ALA A 91 19.43 -8.40 -6.39
C ALA A 91 19.06 -9.50 -5.38
N TYR A 92 18.03 -10.29 -5.65
CA TYR A 92 17.59 -11.36 -4.74
C TYR A 92 18.50 -12.60 -4.84
N ASN A 93 18.91 -13.01 -6.05
CA ASN A 93 19.91 -14.07 -6.19
C ASN A 93 21.27 -13.66 -5.59
N ALA A 94 21.64 -12.38 -5.65
CA ALA A 94 22.84 -11.86 -4.98
C ALA A 94 22.77 -11.92 -3.44
N LYS A 95 21.56 -11.88 -2.83
CA LYS A 95 21.35 -12.18 -1.40
C LYS A 95 21.27 -13.69 -1.09
N GLY A 96 21.35 -14.55 -2.10
CA GLY A 96 21.17 -15.99 -1.97
C GLY A 96 19.71 -16.42 -1.82
N TRP A 97 18.74 -15.55 -2.17
CA TRP A 97 17.34 -15.91 -2.35
C TRP A 97 17.11 -16.35 -3.79
N ARG A 98 16.70 -17.62 -3.98
CA ARG A 98 16.52 -18.23 -5.30
C ARG A 98 15.20 -17.78 -5.91
N VAL A 99 15.31 -16.84 -6.83
CA VAL A 99 14.18 -16.23 -7.53
C VAL A 99 14.42 -16.30 -9.03
N LYS A 100 13.37 -16.59 -9.81
CA LYS A 100 13.42 -16.55 -11.29
C LYS A 100 12.16 -15.87 -11.83
N LEU A 101 12.30 -14.84 -12.65
CA LEU A 101 11.21 -13.95 -13.06
C LEU A 101 11.08 -13.89 -14.60
N PHE A 102 9.98 -14.42 -15.10
CA PHE A 102 9.72 -14.56 -16.53
C PHE A 102 8.83 -13.43 -17.05
N ASN A 103 9.35 -12.62 -17.98
CA ASN A 103 8.56 -11.59 -18.64
C ASN A 103 7.72 -12.19 -19.80
N VAL A 104 6.74 -13.02 -19.43
CA VAL A 104 5.94 -13.91 -20.30
C VAL A 104 4.50 -14.01 -19.80
N ALA A 105 3.57 -14.34 -20.70
CA ALA A 105 2.26 -14.82 -20.30
C ALA A 105 2.33 -16.29 -19.87
N VAL A 106 1.35 -16.75 -19.09
CA VAL A 106 1.08 -18.19 -18.87
C VAL A 106 -0.16 -18.63 -19.64
N GLY A 107 -0.26 -19.93 -19.90
CA GLY A 107 -1.44 -20.51 -20.52
C GLY A 107 -1.41 -22.04 -20.50
N ALA A 108 -2.43 -22.65 -21.10
CA ALA A 108 -2.61 -24.10 -21.12
C ALA A 108 -1.71 -24.85 -22.14
N LYS A 109 -0.99 -24.11 -23.01
CA LYS A 109 -0.14 -24.59 -24.11
C LYS A 109 0.94 -23.54 -24.41
N PRO A 110 2.10 -23.91 -24.98
CA PRO A 110 3.11 -22.95 -25.39
C PRO A 110 2.68 -22.21 -26.67
N GLY A 111 3.14 -20.98 -26.85
CA GLY A 111 2.82 -20.19 -28.05
C GLY A 111 3.04 -18.70 -27.85
N SER A 112 2.17 -17.89 -28.45
CA SER A 112 2.09 -16.44 -28.20
C SER A 112 0.62 -16.03 -28.06
N ILE A 113 0.35 -15.00 -27.26
CA ILE A 113 -0.99 -14.43 -27.05
C ILE A 113 -0.96 -12.92 -27.31
N VAL A 114 -2.08 -12.37 -27.77
CA VAL A 114 -2.24 -10.93 -28.00
C VAL A 114 -2.80 -10.31 -26.73
N PHE A 115 -2.01 -9.48 -26.06
CA PHE A 115 -2.45 -8.61 -24.98
C PHE A 115 -3.01 -7.30 -25.53
N TYR A 116 -4.14 -6.88 -24.98
CA TYR A 116 -4.83 -5.65 -25.32
C TYR A 116 -4.51 -4.59 -24.26
N LYS A 117 -3.92 -3.45 -24.66
CA LYS A 117 -3.71 -2.29 -23.77
C LYS A 117 -5.05 -1.57 -23.58
N ASN A 118 -5.88 -2.10 -22.69
CA ASN A 118 -7.22 -1.62 -22.41
C ASN A 118 -7.24 -0.25 -21.67
N ASP A 119 -6.10 0.24 -21.16
CA ASP A 119 -5.92 1.65 -20.81
C ASP A 119 -5.10 2.39 -21.89
N PRO A 120 -5.72 3.08 -22.87
CA PRO A 120 -4.99 3.89 -23.85
C PRO A 120 -4.15 5.01 -23.20
N LYS A 121 -4.62 5.60 -22.09
CA LYS A 121 -4.01 6.79 -21.46
C LYS A 121 -2.82 6.44 -20.54
N GLY A 122 -2.66 5.19 -20.15
CA GLY A 122 -1.51 4.69 -19.37
C GLY A 122 -1.47 5.17 -17.92
N LEU A 123 -2.63 5.53 -17.37
CA LEU A 123 -2.84 6.01 -16.00
C LEU A 123 -2.92 4.86 -14.98
N ASN A 124 -3.31 3.66 -15.42
CA ASN A 124 -3.36 2.44 -14.64
C ASN A 124 -2.28 1.49 -15.17
N SER A 125 -1.33 1.12 -14.29
CA SER A 125 -0.13 0.37 -14.66
C SER A 125 -0.31 -1.16 -14.58
N ASP A 126 -1.25 -1.61 -13.76
CA ASP A 126 -1.26 -2.95 -13.17
C ASP A 126 -2.53 -3.75 -13.55
N TRP A 127 -3.54 -3.06 -14.11
CA TRP A 127 -4.82 -3.59 -14.65
C TRP A 127 -5.06 -3.09 -16.09
N GLY A 128 -4.01 -2.57 -16.74
CA GLY A 128 -4.09 -1.84 -18.03
C GLY A 128 -3.97 -2.74 -19.26
N PHE A 129 -3.83 -4.05 -19.06
CA PHE A 129 -3.37 -5.04 -20.02
C PHE A 129 -4.01 -6.40 -19.70
N SER A 130 -4.76 -6.98 -20.64
CA SER A 130 -5.31 -8.34 -20.48
C SER A 130 -5.39 -9.09 -21.81
N ALA A 131 -5.67 -10.39 -21.76
CA ALA A 131 -5.82 -11.25 -22.94
C ALA A 131 -7.11 -10.97 -23.74
N PHE A 132 -8.00 -10.13 -23.24
CA PHE A 132 -9.31 -9.84 -23.81
C PHE A 132 -9.47 -8.34 -24.10
N ALA A 133 -10.17 -8.01 -25.17
CA ALA A 133 -10.62 -6.65 -25.42
C ALA A 133 -11.80 -6.32 -24.49
N LEU A 134 -11.70 -5.26 -23.67
CA LEU A 134 -12.85 -4.79 -22.88
C LEU A 134 -13.92 -4.15 -23.78
N ALA A 135 -15.16 -4.05 -23.31
CA ALA A 135 -16.29 -3.53 -24.09
C ALA A 135 -16.14 -2.07 -24.59
N ASN A 136 -15.14 -1.33 -24.08
CA ASN A 136 -14.75 0.01 -24.52
C ASN A 136 -13.49 0.03 -25.43
N PHE A 137 -13.10 -1.12 -25.98
CA PHE A 137 -11.97 -1.25 -26.89
C PHE A 137 -12.30 -0.71 -28.29
N VAL A 138 -11.54 0.29 -28.76
CA VAL A 138 -11.66 0.84 -30.12
C VAL A 138 -10.52 0.28 -30.98
N PRO A 139 -10.79 -0.53 -32.02
CA PRO A 139 -9.79 -0.99 -32.96
C PRO A 139 -9.08 0.19 -33.65
N GLY A 140 -7.76 0.22 -33.58
CA GLY A 140 -6.91 1.27 -34.19
C GLY A 140 -6.39 2.31 -33.19
N GLU A 141 -7.11 2.61 -32.12
CA GLU A 141 -6.62 3.53 -31.06
C GLU A 141 -5.86 2.80 -29.95
N ASN A 142 -6.35 1.64 -29.53
CA ASN A 142 -5.73 0.84 -28.48
C ASN A 142 -4.61 -0.05 -29.05
N LYS A 143 -3.43 0.01 -28.44
CA LYS A 143 -2.27 -0.81 -28.85
C LYS A 143 -2.44 -2.25 -28.39
N THR A 144 -2.28 -3.20 -29.31
CA THR A 144 -2.06 -4.61 -29.00
C THR A 144 -0.57 -4.93 -28.89
N LEU A 145 -0.25 -6.01 -28.19
CA LEU A 145 1.11 -6.52 -28.00
C LEU A 145 1.08 -8.04 -28.04
N THR A 146 1.87 -8.66 -28.90
CA THR A 146 2.07 -10.12 -28.88
C THR A 146 3.16 -10.48 -27.88
N VAL A 147 2.85 -11.34 -26.91
CA VAL A 147 3.79 -11.83 -25.88
C VAL A 147 3.89 -13.36 -25.93
N PRO A 148 5.05 -13.96 -25.62
CA PRO A 148 5.19 -15.42 -25.56
C PRO A 148 4.41 -15.99 -24.37
N VAL A 149 3.95 -17.24 -24.52
CA VAL A 149 3.17 -17.99 -23.52
C VAL A 149 3.97 -19.20 -23.04
N VAL A 150 4.13 -19.32 -21.73
CA VAL A 150 4.62 -20.53 -21.06
C VAL A 150 3.45 -21.47 -20.76
N ASP A 151 3.63 -22.75 -21.09
CA ASP A 151 2.75 -23.85 -20.70
C ASP A 151 2.89 -24.09 -19.18
N LEU A 152 2.05 -23.43 -18.38
CA LEU A 152 2.08 -23.58 -16.93
C LEU A 152 1.73 -25.01 -16.49
N PRO A 153 0.77 -25.72 -17.10
CA PRO A 153 0.56 -27.14 -16.81
C PRO A 153 1.82 -27.99 -17.03
N ARG A 154 2.61 -27.74 -18.07
CA ARG A 154 3.91 -28.42 -18.25
C ARG A 154 4.93 -28.01 -17.19
N PHE A 155 5.05 -26.71 -16.89
CA PHE A 155 5.92 -26.22 -15.81
C PHE A 155 5.60 -26.89 -14.46
N LEU A 156 4.32 -27.07 -14.14
CA LEU A 156 3.87 -27.77 -12.92
C LEU A 156 4.17 -29.27 -12.96
N GLN A 157 4.08 -29.93 -14.13
CA GLN A 157 4.55 -31.31 -14.28
C GLN A 157 6.06 -31.44 -14.09
N ASP A 158 6.86 -30.50 -14.60
CA ASP A 158 8.31 -30.49 -14.41
C ASP A 158 8.70 -30.14 -12.97
N LEU A 159 8.02 -29.18 -12.34
CA LEU A 159 8.18 -28.86 -10.91
C LEU A 159 7.88 -30.10 -10.06
N ASP A 160 6.76 -30.76 -10.31
CA ASP A 160 6.34 -31.94 -9.54
C ASP A 160 7.30 -33.13 -9.70
N SER A 161 7.93 -33.28 -10.87
CA SER A 161 8.86 -34.37 -11.16
C SER A 161 10.29 -34.14 -10.64
N HIS A 162 10.70 -32.88 -10.42
CA HIS A 162 12.11 -32.54 -10.14
C HIS A 162 12.33 -31.71 -8.85
N ALA A 163 11.30 -31.04 -8.33
CA ALA A 163 11.37 -30.40 -7.02
C ALA A 163 11.24 -31.46 -5.90
N PRO A 164 11.98 -31.32 -4.78
CA PRO A 164 11.72 -32.09 -3.58
C PRO A 164 10.24 -32.02 -3.13
N PRO A 165 9.74 -33.04 -2.40
CA PRO A 165 8.49 -32.93 -1.66
C PRO A 165 8.57 -31.80 -0.63
N GLY A 166 7.49 -31.05 -0.47
CA GLY A 166 7.44 -29.89 0.42
C GLY A 166 6.30 -28.93 0.06
N GLN A 167 6.27 -27.74 0.68
CA GLN A 167 5.14 -26.81 0.53
C GLN A 167 5.21 -26.01 -0.77
N ARG A 168 4.11 -25.98 -1.51
CA ARG A 168 3.96 -25.32 -2.81
C ARG A 168 2.71 -24.42 -2.78
N LEU A 169 2.90 -23.11 -2.83
CA LEU A 169 1.84 -22.08 -2.84
C LEU A 169 1.87 -21.34 -4.19
N MET A 170 0.70 -21.03 -4.75
CA MET A 170 0.59 -20.24 -5.98
C MET A 170 -0.39 -19.07 -5.81
N LYS A 171 0.02 -17.85 -6.17
CA LYS A 171 -0.92 -16.78 -6.58
C LYS A 171 -1.33 -17.08 -8.02
N LEU A 172 -2.62 -17.02 -8.33
CA LEU A 172 -3.14 -17.07 -9.69
C LEU A 172 -4.06 -15.87 -9.95
N ASP A 173 -3.57 -14.96 -10.79
CA ASP A 173 -4.20 -13.69 -11.15
C ASP A 173 -3.79 -13.32 -12.58
N ILE A 174 -4.58 -13.73 -13.57
CA ILE A 174 -4.21 -13.65 -14.99
C ILE A 174 -5.36 -13.13 -15.87
N GLU A 175 -6.11 -12.17 -15.31
CA GLU A 175 -7.03 -11.26 -16.02
C GLU A 175 -7.96 -11.97 -17.02
N GLY A 176 -8.57 -13.08 -16.59
CA GLY A 176 -9.61 -13.82 -17.30
C GLY A 176 -9.14 -15.12 -17.97
N THR A 177 -7.84 -15.40 -18.03
CA THR A 177 -7.31 -16.62 -18.68
C THR A 177 -7.32 -17.86 -17.78
N GLU A 178 -7.74 -17.73 -16.51
CA GLU A 178 -7.90 -18.83 -15.55
C GLU A 178 -8.83 -19.93 -16.09
N TYR A 179 -9.92 -19.53 -16.76
CA TYR A 179 -10.92 -20.45 -17.32
C TYR A 179 -10.41 -21.30 -18.51
N GLN A 180 -9.28 -20.93 -19.12
CA GLN A 180 -8.60 -21.76 -20.13
C GLN A 180 -7.50 -22.63 -19.50
N LEU A 181 -6.85 -22.13 -18.46
CA LEU A 181 -5.76 -22.79 -17.74
C LEU A 181 -6.24 -23.91 -16.81
N LEU A 182 -7.25 -23.63 -15.98
CA LEU A 182 -7.73 -24.55 -14.95
C LEU A 182 -8.31 -25.87 -15.51
N PRO A 183 -9.07 -25.91 -16.63
CA PRO A 183 -9.46 -27.18 -17.27
C PRO A 183 -8.25 -28.06 -17.64
N ALA A 184 -7.19 -27.46 -18.18
CA ALA A 184 -5.97 -28.18 -18.54
C ALA A 184 -5.24 -28.71 -17.29
N MET A 185 -5.25 -27.96 -16.19
CA MET A 185 -4.71 -28.40 -14.91
C MET A 185 -5.53 -29.54 -14.29
N ILE A 186 -6.86 -29.48 -14.33
CA ILE A 186 -7.76 -30.56 -13.89
C ILE A 186 -7.54 -31.83 -14.71
N GLY A 187 -7.52 -31.71 -16.05
CA GLY A 187 -7.29 -32.84 -16.95
C GLY A 187 -5.92 -33.51 -16.78
N LYS A 188 -4.91 -32.77 -16.30
CA LYS A 188 -3.55 -33.26 -15.97
C LYS A 188 -3.35 -33.62 -14.48
N GLN A 189 -4.40 -33.55 -13.64
CA GLN A 189 -4.34 -33.82 -12.19
C GLN A 189 -3.37 -32.92 -11.41
N LEU A 190 -3.25 -31.65 -11.82
CA LEU A 190 -2.32 -30.67 -11.24
C LEU A 190 -2.92 -29.85 -10.09
N LEU A 191 -4.21 -30.01 -9.81
CA LEU A 191 -4.85 -29.57 -8.56
C LEU A 191 -4.80 -30.65 -7.46
N CYS A 192 -3.75 -31.48 -7.53
CA CYS A 192 -3.17 -32.30 -6.46
C CYS A 192 -2.59 -31.48 -5.31
N ALA A 193 -2.94 -31.72 -4.03
CA ALA A 193 -2.15 -31.21 -2.90
C ALA A 193 -0.67 -31.68 -2.94
N ARG A 194 -0.42 -32.82 -3.62
CA ARG A 194 0.92 -33.33 -3.97
C ARG A 194 1.69 -32.42 -4.93
N VAL A 195 0.98 -31.76 -5.85
CA VAL A 195 1.52 -30.91 -6.93
C VAL A 195 1.56 -29.44 -6.49
N LEU A 196 0.48 -28.94 -5.89
CA LEU A 196 0.29 -27.60 -5.33
C LEU A 196 -0.55 -27.73 -4.05
N ASN A 197 -0.01 -27.35 -2.89
CA ASN A 197 -0.76 -27.45 -1.62
C ASN A 197 -1.89 -26.41 -1.55
N THR A 198 -1.60 -25.18 -1.96
CA THR A 198 -2.53 -24.04 -1.83
C THR A 198 -2.45 -23.12 -3.05
N VAL A 199 -3.60 -22.62 -3.51
CA VAL A 199 -3.71 -21.56 -4.53
C VAL A 199 -4.57 -20.42 -3.98
N THR A 200 -4.09 -19.18 -4.12
CA THR A 200 -4.88 -17.95 -3.89
C THR A 200 -5.28 -17.35 -5.23
N MET A 201 -6.55 -17.00 -5.42
CA MET A 201 -7.05 -16.47 -6.70
C MET A 201 -8.25 -15.53 -6.55
N GLU A 202 -8.47 -14.68 -7.55
CA GLU A 202 -9.78 -14.07 -7.87
C GLU A 202 -10.33 -14.64 -9.21
N TRP A 203 -11.66 -14.75 -9.30
CA TRP A 203 -12.37 -15.07 -10.53
C TRP A 203 -12.61 -13.81 -11.37
N HIS A 204 -11.79 -13.60 -12.41
CA HIS A 204 -11.81 -12.35 -13.19
C HIS A 204 -13.05 -12.14 -14.06
N ASN A 205 -13.89 -13.17 -14.29
CA ASN A 205 -15.17 -13.03 -15.00
C ASN A 205 -16.40 -13.03 -14.07
N ARG A 206 -16.30 -12.47 -12.86
CA ARG A 206 -17.46 -12.28 -11.98
C ARG A 206 -18.59 -11.50 -12.68
N LYS A 207 -19.83 -12.00 -12.53
CA LYS A 207 -21.06 -11.32 -12.97
C LYS A 207 -21.18 -9.94 -12.33
N ASN A 208 -21.65 -8.96 -13.10
CA ASN A 208 -21.95 -7.62 -12.62
C ASN A 208 -23.27 -7.58 -11.83
N LYS A 209 -23.70 -6.40 -11.37
CA LYS A 209 -24.91 -6.19 -10.55
C LYS A 209 -26.25 -6.58 -11.23
N ARG A 210 -26.24 -6.99 -12.50
CA ARG A 210 -27.40 -7.48 -13.27
C ARG A 210 -27.33 -8.97 -13.61
N GLY A 211 -26.27 -9.67 -13.21
CA GLY A 211 -26.00 -11.05 -13.62
C GLY A 211 -25.28 -11.18 -14.98
N GLU A 212 -24.95 -10.05 -15.63
CA GLU A 212 -24.23 -10.02 -16.91
C GLU A 212 -22.73 -10.24 -16.66
N TYR A 213 -22.05 -11.05 -17.46
CA TYR A 213 -20.60 -11.25 -17.35
C TYR A 213 -19.81 -9.99 -17.73
N ARG A 214 -18.60 -9.80 -17.17
CA ARG A 214 -17.74 -8.65 -17.48
C ARG A 214 -17.08 -8.76 -18.86
N MET A 215 -16.95 -9.99 -19.36
CA MET A 215 -16.55 -10.30 -20.73
C MET A 215 -17.77 -10.74 -21.55
N ASN A 216 -17.79 -10.38 -22.84
CA ASN A 216 -18.77 -10.92 -23.79
C ASN A 216 -18.47 -12.41 -24.01
N VAL A 217 -19.29 -13.28 -23.43
CA VAL A 217 -19.18 -14.74 -23.52
C VAL A 217 -20.48 -15.33 -24.05
N THR A 218 -20.38 -16.42 -24.80
CA THR A 218 -21.52 -17.24 -25.22
C THR A 218 -22.11 -18.01 -24.05
N ASP A 219 -23.32 -18.57 -24.25
CA ASP A 219 -23.97 -19.39 -23.21
C ASP A 219 -23.28 -20.75 -23.01
N ASP A 220 -22.59 -21.27 -24.03
CA ASP A 220 -21.73 -22.46 -23.92
C ASP A 220 -20.48 -22.18 -23.07
N GLU A 221 -19.78 -21.06 -23.33
CA GLU A 221 -18.63 -20.62 -22.53
C GLU A 221 -19.04 -20.34 -21.08
N ARG A 222 -20.23 -19.76 -20.86
CA ARG A 222 -20.83 -19.56 -19.54
C ARG A 222 -21.00 -20.88 -18.78
N GLY A 223 -21.59 -21.89 -19.42
CA GLY A 223 -21.78 -23.22 -18.82
C GLY A 223 -20.45 -23.87 -18.43
N MET A 224 -19.45 -23.78 -19.32
CA MET A 224 -18.08 -24.25 -19.03
C MET A 224 -17.45 -23.49 -17.85
N PHE A 225 -17.63 -22.17 -17.76
CA PHE A 225 -17.05 -21.37 -16.68
C PHE A 225 -17.67 -21.74 -15.32
N GLU A 226 -18.99 -21.93 -15.25
CA GLU A 226 -19.68 -22.37 -14.03
C GLU A 226 -19.29 -23.81 -13.63
N GLU A 227 -19.10 -24.73 -14.58
CA GLU A 227 -18.58 -26.09 -14.30
C GLU A 227 -17.15 -26.07 -13.74
N VAL A 228 -16.28 -25.20 -14.28
CA VAL A 228 -14.89 -25.06 -13.83
C VAL A 228 -14.83 -24.47 -12.42
N GLU A 229 -15.56 -23.39 -12.15
CA GLU A 229 -15.67 -22.82 -10.80
C GLU A 229 -16.18 -23.87 -9.80
N GLU A 230 -17.24 -24.60 -10.14
CA GLU A 230 -17.79 -25.64 -9.27
C GLU A 230 -16.78 -26.77 -9.01
N THR A 231 -16.06 -27.22 -10.04
CA THR A 231 -15.12 -28.34 -9.97
C THR A 231 -13.85 -27.98 -9.20
N VAL A 232 -13.36 -26.75 -9.32
CA VAL A 232 -12.26 -26.21 -8.52
C VAL A 232 -12.69 -26.03 -7.07
N MET A 233 -13.81 -25.32 -6.82
CA MET A 233 -14.25 -24.97 -5.47
C MET A 233 -14.77 -26.17 -4.65
N LYS A 234 -15.33 -27.21 -5.28
CA LYS A 234 -15.69 -28.48 -4.60
C LYS A 234 -14.52 -29.46 -4.48
N GLY A 235 -13.28 -29.07 -4.82
CA GLY A 235 -12.09 -29.93 -4.72
C GLY A 235 -12.07 -31.12 -5.68
N ARG A 236 -12.91 -31.13 -6.72
CA ARG A 236 -13.00 -32.22 -7.71
C ARG A 236 -11.90 -32.16 -8.79
N GLY A 237 -11.01 -31.17 -8.71
CA GLY A 237 -9.83 -31.06 -9.58
C GLY A 237 -8.78 -32.16 -9.38
N CYS A 238 -8.91 -32.96 -8.32
CA CYS A 238 -8.11 -34.15 -8.06
C CYS A 238 -8.97 -35.41 -7.95
N LYS A 239 -8.41 -36.54 -8.41
CA LYS A 239 -8.89 -37.91 -8.18
C LYS A 239 -7.93 -38.68 -7.27
N ASP A 240 -6.62 -38.50 -7.48
CA ASP A 240 -5.56 -39.31 -6.85
C ASP A 240 -4.98 -38.63 -5.60
N GLY A 241 -5.81 -38.49 -4.56
CA GLY A 241 -5.42 -38.00 -3.24
C GLY A 241 -6.11 -36.68 -2.83
N PRO A 242 -5.62 -36.00 -1.76
CA PRO A 242 -6.22 -34.76 -1.30
C PRO A 242 -6.08 -33.64 -2.36
N PRO A 243 -7.14 -32.84 -2.60
CA PRO A 243 -7.10 -31.74 -3.55
C PRO A 243 -6.33 -30.53 -3.00
N THR A 244 -5.81 -29.71 -3.91
CA THR A 244 -5.24 -28.40 -3.63
C THR A 244 -6.24 -27.50 -2.88
N SER A 245 -5.79 -26.83 -1.82
CA SER A 245 -6.59 -25.85 -1.09
C SER A 245 -6.76 -24.57 -1.90
N ILE A 246 -8.01 -24.20 -2.21
CA ILE A 246 -8.32 -22.98 -2.95
C ILE A 246 -8.78 -21.89 -1.96
N LYS A 247 -8.06 -20.77 -1.93
CA LYS A 247 -8.41 -19.59 -1.13
C LYS A 247 -8.82 -18.46 -2.07
N LEU A 248 -10.06 -18.01 -1.98
CA LEU A 248 -10.51 -16.83 -2.72
C LEU A 248 -9.97 -15.57 -2.03
N PHE A 249 -8.80 -15.15 -2.47
CA PHE A 249 -7.99 -14.11 -1.86
C PHE A 249 -7.12 -13.48 -2.94
N ASP A 250 -7.52 -12.30 -3.39
CA ASP A 250 -6.58 -11.32 -3.94
C ASP A 250 -6.44 -10.15 -2.96
N VAL A 251 -5.21 -9.66 -2.86
CA VAL A 251 -4.86 -8.42 -2.17
C VAL A 251 -3.68 -7.79 -2.91
N GLU A 252 -3.99 -6.96 -3.91
CA GLU A 252 -3.03 -6.03 -4.54
C GLU A 252 -2.73 -4.80 -3.65
N ASP A 253 -2.22 -5.05 -2.45
CA ASP A 253 -1.64 -4.02 -1.59
C ASP A 253 -0.19 -3.69 -1.99
N TYR A 254 0.25 -2.46 -1.71
CA TYR A 254 1.52 -1.89 -2.20
C TYR A 254 1.67 -1.89 -3.74
N LEU A 255 0.59 -1.62 -4.50
CA LEU A 255 0.58 -1.47 -5.99
C LEU A 255 1.78 -0.70 -6.57
N SER A 256 2.30 0.33 -5.88
CA SER A 256 3.45 1.10 -6.36
C SER A 256 4.80 0.39 -6.26
N ASP A 257 4.87 -0.73 -5.52
CA ASP A 257 6.05 -1.29 -4.85
C ASP A 257 6.74 -0.26 -3.94
N GLY A 258 7.38 0.75 -4.51
CA GLY A 258 7.99 1.91 -3.82
C GLY A 258 9.29 1.61 -3.09
N GLN A 259 9.38 0.42 -2.50
CA GLN A 259 10.49 -0.07 -1.70
C GLN A 259 11.81 -0.16 -2.49
N PRO A 260 12.97 0.26 -1.95
CA PRO A 260 14.27 -0.02 -2.56
C PRO A 260 14.58 -1.53 -2.55
N LEU A 261 15.28 -1.99 -3.59
CA LEU A 261 15.90 -3.32 -3.58
C LEU A 261 17.02 -3.40 -2.53
N PRO A 262 17.43 -4.60 -2.09
CA PRO A 262 18.67 -4.76 -1.34
C PRO A 262 19.85 -4.20 -2.14
N ALA A 263 20.73 -3.44 -1.48
CA ALA A 263 21.94 -2.96 -2.14
C ALA A 263 22.92 -4.11 -2.41
N ASP A 264 23.52 -4.09 -3.60
CA ASP A 264 24.69 -4.91 -3.95
C ASP A 264 25.87 -4.52 -3.05
N ALA A 265 26.56 -5.51 -2.48
CA ALA A 265 27.68 -5.26 -1.58
C ALA A 265 28.90 -4.62 -2.30
N ASP A 266 29.06 -4.91 -3.59
CA ASP A 266 30.23 -4.54 -4.40
C ASP A 266 30.10 -3.18 -5.13
N CYS A 267 28.92 -2.55 -5.12
CA CYS A 267 28.68 -1.29 -5.83
C CYS A 267 29.10 -0.02 -5.05
N ARG A 268 30.11 -0.11 -4.18
CA ARG A 268 30.73 1.06 -3.53
C ARG A 268 31.77 1.69 -4.45
N ARG A 269 31.48 2.88 -4.98
CA ARG A 269 32.54 3.78 -5.47
C ARG A 269 33.33 4.31 -4.26
N PRO A 270 34.67 4.25 -4.25
CA PRO A 270 35.46 5.08 -3.38
C PRO A 270 35.30 6.55 -3.82
N GLU A 271 34.93 7.42 -2.90
CA GLU A 271 35.18 8.86 -3.06
C GLU A 271 36.45 9.23 -2.30
N SER A 272 37.20 10.19 -2.84
CA SER A 272 38.57 10.60 -2.44
C SER A 272 39.70 9.58 -2.69
N GLU A 273 40.46 9.82 -3.78
CA GLU A 273 41.92 9.58 -3.76
C GLU A 273 42.61 10.85 -3.26
N PRO A 274 43.65 10.75 -2.42
CA PRO A 274 44.58 11.84 -2.20
C PRO A 274 45.52 11.99 -3.40
N SER A 275 45.84 13.22 -3.78
CA SER A 275 46.82 13.49 -4.85
C SER A 275 48.24 13.12 -4.42
N HIS A 276 48.87 12.14 -5.10
CA HIS A 276 50.26 12.16 -5.62
C HIS A 276 50.77 10.74 -5.93
N LEU A 277 50.91 10.40 -7.23
CA LEU A 277 51.97 9.59 -7.90
C LEU A 277 51.54 9.36 -9.39
N PRO A 278 52.40 8.89 -10.31
CA PRO A 278 52.34 9.31 -11.73
C PRO A 278 51.39 8.51 -12.64
N ASP A 279 51.13 9.09 -13.82
CA ASP A 279 50.35 8.49 -14.91
C ASP A 279 50.91 7.13 -15.38
N ASP A 280 50.16 6.04 -15.13
CA ASP A 280 49.64 5.20 -16.21
C ASP A 280 48.54 4.23 -15.72
N LEU A 281 47.27 4.49 -16.05
CA LEU A 281 46.18 3.49 -16.14
C LEU A 281 44.83 4.08 -16.64
N ARG A 282 44.84 4.73 -17.83
CA ARG A 282 43.58 5.17 -18.47
C ARG A 282 42.96 4.07 -19.35
N ARG A 283 41.66 3.81 -19.10
CA ARG A 283 40.65 3.07 -19.91
C ARG A 283 40.48 1.58 -19.61
N CYS A 284 39.34 1.25 -19.00
CA CYS A 284 38.61 0.05 -19.37
C CYS A 284 38.13 0.18 -20.83
N LYS A 285 38.30 -0.89 -21.63
CA LYS A 285 37.59 -1.09 -22.90
C LYS A 285 36.93 -2.46 -22.90
N PHE A 286 35.80 -2.55 -23.62
CA PHE A 286 35.06 -3.79 -23.84
C PHE A 286 35.89 -4.83 -24.65
N PRO A 287 35.51 -6.11 -24.63
CA PRO A 287 36.45 -7.20 -24.41
C PRO A 287 37.21 -7.66 -25.66
N ASN A 288 38.24 -8.46 -25.44
CA ASN A 288 38.57 -9.53 -26.40
C ASN A 288 39.09 -10.79 -25.70
N LYS A 289 39.00 -11.93 -26.37
CA LYS A 289 39.41 -13.24 -25.84
C LYS A 289 40.92 -13.43 -25.92
N LYS A 290 41.55 -13.85 -24.82
CA LYS A 290 42.40 -15.07 -24.70
C LYS A 290 43.28 -15.06 -23.44
N ASP A 291 43.40 -16.23 -22.81
CA ASP A 291 44.60 -16.74 -22.08
C ASP A 291 45.10 -15.89 -20.85
N GLN A 292 45.78 -16.41 -19.82
CA GLN A 292 45.98 -17.78 -19.28
C GLN A 292 46.58 -17.66 -17.85
N PHE A 293 46.21 -18.56 -16.92
CA PHE A 293 46.79 -18.75 -15.57
C PHE A 293 46.75 -17.50 -14.63
N GLY A 294 46.44 -17.61 -13.33
CA GLY A 294 47.26 -18.22 -12.26
C GLY A 294 48.00 -17.09 -11.50
N THR A 295 48.05 -17.02 -10.17
CA THR A 295 47.70 -17.99 -9.12
C THR A 295 47.16 -17.31 -7.84
N ALA A 296 46.62 -18.11 -6.92
CA ALA A 296 46.46 -17.76 -5.48
C ALA A 296 47.85 -17.89 -4.76
N PRO A 297 48.05 -18.07 -3.42
CA PRO A 297 47.12 -18.45 -2.34
C PRO A 297 47.41 -17.89 -0.89
N TRP A 298 46.71 -18.45 0.12
CA TRP A 298 47.00 -18.50 1.59
C TRP A 298 46.95 -17.17 2.41
N THR A 299 45.91 -16.84 3.21
CA THR A 299 45.38 -17.38 4.50
C THR A 299 46.09 -16.98 5.81
N ARG A 300 45.32 -16.49 6.80
CA ARG A 300 45.06 -17.13 8.12
C ARG A 300 44.02 -16.29 8.94
N GLN A 301 43.66 -16.57 10.21
CA GLN A 301 43.03 -17.76 10.85
C GLN A 301 42.90 -17.49 12.38
N LEU A 302 41.90 -18.08 13.08
CA LEU A 302 41.68 -18.02 14.57
C LEU A 302 41.15 -16.64 15.10
N VAL A 303 40.46 -16.49 16.26
CA VAL A 303 39.85 -17.45 17.22
C VAL A 303 38.65 -16.85 18.02
N ASN A 304 37.78 -17.76 18.50
CA ASN A 304 36.73 -17.78 19.54
C ASN A 304 36.20 -16.54 20.35
N ASN A 305 34.86 -16.56 20.47
CA ASN A 305 33.89 -16.16 21.52
C ASN A 305 34.28 -16.55 22.99
N PRO A 306 33.59 -16.15 24.10
CA PRO A 306 32.48 -15.17 24.32
C PRO A 306 32.73 -14.12 25.46
N TYR A 307 31.81 -13.15 25.66
CA TYR A 307 31.20 -12.71 26.96
C TYR A 307 30.44 -11.37 26.83
N GLU A 308 29.21 -11.31 27.36
CA GLU A 308 28.46 -10.10 27.77
C GLU A 308 28.66 -9.87 29.30
N PRO A 309 28.27 -8.73 29.95
CA PRO A 309 27.34 -7.68 29.48
C PRO A 309 27.68 -6.20 29.81
N GLY A 310 26.98 -5.29 29.12
CA GLY A 310 26.32 -4.13 29.75
C GLY A 310 27.09 -2.81 29.85
N CYS A 311 26.42 -1.71 29.44
CA CYS A 311 26.65 -0.39 29.98
C CYS A 311 25.39 0.49 29.84
N TRP A 312 24.81 0.94 30.96
CA TRP A 312 23.93 2.10 30.98
C TRP A 312 24.78 3.31 31.36
N ASP A 313 24.62 4.44 30.66
CA ASP A 313 24.82 5.74 31.31
C ASP A 313 23.88 6.81 30.73
N ARG A 314 23.66 7.86 31.51
CA ARG A 314 22.93 9.07 31.13
C ARG A 314 23.92 10.24 31.04
N THR A 315 23.50 11.33 30.42
CA THR A 315 24.23 12.62 30.41
C THR A 315 25.62 12.63 29.75
N SER A 316 25.65 12.61 28.43
CA SER A 316 26.66 13.32 27.64
C SER A 316 26.07 13.83 26.32
N TYR A 317 26.48 15.01 25.88
CA TYR A 317 25.89 15.72 24.74
C TYR A 317 26.44 15.23 23.40
N CYS A 318 25.56 15.00 22.41
CA CYS A 318 25.92 14.98 20.99
C CYS A 318 24.77 15.51 20.13
N ALA A 319 25.04 16.52 19.31
CA ALA A 319 24.20 16.93 18.18
C ALA A 319 25.06 17.73 17.17
N PRO A 320 24.81 17.67 15.85
CA PRO A 320 24.00 16.71 15.09
C PRO A 320 24.78 15.98 13.95
N PHE A 321 24.07 15.15 13.18
CA PHE A 321 24.41 14.56 11.87
C PHE A 321 25.30 13.30 11.74
N ASP A 322 26.36 13.07 12.52
CA ASP A 322 27.32 11.97 12.21
C ASP A 322 27.56 10.91 13.31
N CYS A 323 26.61 10.72 14.23
CA CYS A 323 26.65 9.60 15.20
C CYS A 323 25.62 8.51 14.84
N PHE A 324 26.01 7.23 15.01
CA PHE A 324 25.27 5.99 14.71
C PHE A 324 25.01 5.66 13.22
N PRO A 325 25.87 4.82 12.60
CA PRO A 325 25.61 4.23 11.28
C PRO A 325 24.33 3.39 11.23
N GLU A 326 24.02 2.67 12.31
CA GLU A 326 22.88 1.74 12.40
C GLU A 326 21.51 2.43 12.18
N CYS A 327 21.36 3.70 12.60
CA CYS A 327 20.16 4.49 12.32
C CYS A 327 20.10 4.95 10.85
N ARG A 328 21.25 5.09 10.18
CA ARG A 328 21.37 5.50 8.78
C ARG A 328 20.94 4.39 7.81
N ASP A 329 21.12 3.13 8.19
CA ASP A 329 20.79 1.96 7.36
C ASP A 329 19.37 1.39 7.61
N ASN A 330 18.60 1.97 8.53
CA ASN A 330 17.20 1.57 8.78
C ASN A 330 16.31 1.79 7.52
N PRO A 331 15.65 0.75 6.96
CA PRO A 331 14.88 0.87 5.72
C PRO A 331 13.65 1.77 5.82
N GLU A 332 13.01 1.89 6.98
CA GLU A 332 11.87 2.80 7.17
C GLU A 332 12.34 4.24 7.24
N TYR A 333 13.41 4.52 7.99
CA TYR A 333 14.06 5.82 8.03
C TYR A 333 14.59 6.25 6.64
N GLN A 334 15.12 5.30 5.86
CA GLN A 334 15.57 5.55 4.49
C GLN A 334 14.41 5.71 3.50
N ASN A 335 13.32 4.94 3.61
CA ASN A 335 12.11 5.23 2.83
C ASN A 335 11.50 6.57 3.23
N MET A 336 11.55 6.92 4.52
CA MET A 336 11.10 8.21 5.03
C MET A 336 11.90 9.34 4.36
N ILE A 337 13.23 9.30 4.41
CA ILE A 337 14.14 10.21 3.71
C ILE A 337 13.86 10.21 2.19
N LYS A 338 13.72 9.05 1.55
CA LYS A 338 13.52 8.91 0.10
C LYS A 338 12.17 9.44 -0.38
N TYR A 339 11.13 9.39 0.45
CA TYR A 339 9.87 10.06 0.17
C TYR A 339 9.91 11.56 0.54
N TRP A 340 10.70 12.02 1.52
CA TRP A 340 10.51 13.34 2.16
C TRP A 340 11.77 14.22 2.35
N ALA A 341 12.90 13.92 1.70
CA ALA A 341 14.10 14.76 1.75
C ALA A 341 14.88 14.77 0.41
N PRO A 342 15.73 15.78 0.12
CA PRO A 342 15.91 17.04 0.84
C PRO A 342 15.67 18.26 -0.06
N LEU A 343 14.48 18.87 0.05
CA LEU A 343 14.49 20.32 0.23
C LEU A 343 14.64 20.54 1.73
N ARG A 344 15.81 21.02 2.17
CA ARG A 344 16.00 21.40 3.58
C ARG A 344 14.88 22.39 3.95
N PRO A 345 14.17 22.21 5.08
CA PRO A 345 13.04 23.07 5.42
C PRO A 345 13.53 24.48 5.67
N GLY A 346 13.36 25.34 4.66
CA GLY A 346 13.69 26.76 4.73
C GLY A 346 12.87 27.47 5.80
N ARG A 347 13.06 28.79 5.90
CA ARG A 347 12.41 29.60 6.94
C ARG A 347 10.88 29.55 6.89
N ARG A 348 10.27 29.17 5.76
CA ARG A 348 8.82 28.92 5.67
C ARG A 348 8.46 27.51 6.15
N LYS A 349 7.97 27.43 7.39
CA LYS A 349 7.48 26.21 8.04
C LYS A 349 5.96 26.13 7.90
N VAL A 350 5.45 24.96 7.50
CA VAL A 350 4.00 24.74 7.30
C VAL A 350 3.53 23.54 8.09
N MET A 351 2.43 23.70 8.84
CA MET A 351 1.73 22.62 9.55
C MET A 351 0.28 22.50 9.05
N VAL A 352 -0.14 21.29 8.69
CA VAL A 352 -1.49 20.95 8.26
C VAL A 352 -2.16 20.22 9.42
N PHE A 353 -2.85 20.97 10.31
CA PHE A 353 -3.37 20.51 11.61
C PHE A 353 -4.89 20.62 11.67
N GLN A 354 -5.56 19.47 11.78
CA GLN A 354 -7.02 19.33 11.69
C GLN A 354 -7.49 17.96 12.23
N TYR A 355 -8.79 17.83 12.51
CA TYR A 355 -9.42 16.54 12.79
C TYR A 355 -9.55 15.66 11.53
N GLY A 356 -10.05 14.43 11.71
CA GLY A 356 -10.15 13.44 10.63
C GLY A 356 -11.17 13.78 9.54
N LYS A 357 -10.90 13.26 8.32
CA LYS A 357 -11.83 13.20 7.17
C LYS A 357 -12.18 14.53 6.46
N VAL A 358 -11.37 15.56 6.67
CA VAL A 358 -11.43 16.89 6.04
C VAL A 358 -10.48 17.05 4.82
N ALA A 359 -10.21 15.95 4.10
CA ALA A 359 -9.35 15.89 2.89
C ALA A 359 -7.88 16.38 3.02
N SER A 360 -7.34 16.55 4.24
CA SER A 360 -5.98 17.06 4.50
C SER A 360 -4.84 16.33 3.76
N THR A 361 -4.95 15.01 3.56
CA THR A 361 -3.98 14.22 2.78
C THR A 361 -3.74 14.76 1.37
N ALA A 362 -4.76 15.36 0.74
CA ALA A 362 -4.64 15.95 -0.59
C ALA A 362 -3.95 17.33 -0.55
N ILE A 363 -4.17 18.14 0.49
CA ILE A 363 -3.44 19.39 0.75
C ILE A 363 -1.94 19.09 0.93
N VAL A 364 -1.60 18.15 1.82
CA VAL A 364 -0.20 17.76 2.11
C VAL A 364 0.51 17.25 0.84
N ARG A 365 -0.17 16.42 0.03
CA ARG A 365 0.37 15.96 -1.26
C ARG A 365 0.52 17.10 -2.26
N GLY A 366 -0.41 18.06 -2.31
CA GLY A 366 -0.36 19.19 -3.23
C GLY A 366 0.79 20.16 -2.94
N LEU A 367 1.00 20.51 -1.66
CA LEU A 367 2.11 21.36 -1.20
C LEU A 367 3.45 20.75 -1.61
N LYS A 368 3.61 19.45 -1.36
CA LYS A 368 4.84 18.72 -1.65
C LYS A 368 5.11 18.55 -3.14
N LEU A 369 4.13 18.08 -3.91
CA LEU A 369 4.31 17.71 -5.32
C LEU A 369 4.38 18.91 -6.27
N TYR A 370 3.84 20.08 -5.89
CA TYR A 370 3.72 21.22 -6.80
C TYR A 370 4.26 22.54 -6.26
N ALA A 371 4.31 22.75 -4.93
CA ALA A 371 4.95 23.92 -4.31
C ALA A 371 6.32 23.60 -3.67
N GLY A 372 6.76 22.33 -3.68
CA GLY A 372 8.02 21.90 -3.04
C GLY A 372 8.00 21.92 -1.50
N ILE A 373 6.85 22.13 -0.88
CA ILE A 373 6.71 22.32 0.57
C ILE A 373 6.34 20.99 1.23
N THR A 374 7.28 20.40 1.96
CA THR A 374 6.97 19.37 2.96
C THR A 374 6.33 20.06 4.17
N ALA A 375 5.11 19.66 4.51
CA ALA A 375 4.34 20.21 5.63
C ALA A 375 4.12 19.17 6.72
N ALA A 376 4.14 19.61 7.98
CA ALA A 376 3.85 18.82 9.15
C ALA A 376 2.36 18.39 9.19
N HIS A 377 2.05 17.12 8.94
CA HIS A 377 0.67 16.63 8.94
C HIS A 377 0.28 16.14 10.35
N VAL A 378 -0.63 16.86 11.00
CA VAL A 378 -0.91 16.70 12.45
C VAL A 378 -2.40 16.50 12.73
N HIS A 379 -2.70 15.65 13.71
CA HIS A 379 -4.08 15.30 14.12
C HIS A 379 -4.36 15.43 15.64
N THR A 380 -3.34 15.65 16.48
CA THR A 380 -3.48 15.81 17.94
C THR A 380 -2.94 17.16 18.39
N ALA A 381 -3.54 17.74 19.45
CA ALA A 381 -3.03 19.00 20.02
C ALA A 381 -1.61 18.86 20.59
N GLU A 382 -1.22 17.67 21.05
CA GLU A 382 0.11 17.47 21.65
C GLU A 382 1.23 17.51 20.60
N HIS A 383 1.07 16.79 19.49
CA HIS A 383 2.02 16.85 18.37
C HIS A 383 2.10 18.27 17.77
N ALA A 384 0.99 19.01 17.76
CA ALA A 384 0.99 20.42 17.34
C ALA A 384 1.78 21.31 18.31
N LYS A 385 1.65 21.13 19.64
CA LYS A 385 2.47 21.86 20.62
C LYS A 385 3.95 21.54 20.46
N GLN A 386 4.30 20.26 20.32
CA GLN A 386 5.70 19.80 20.19
C GLN A 386 6.36 20.41 18.94
N TRP A 387 5.67 20.36 17.80
CA TRP A 387 6.12 21.02 16.57
C TRP A 387 6.33 22.53 16.73
N LEU A 388 5.36 23.22 17.36
CA LEU A 388 5.44 24.67 17.64
C LEU A 388 6.54 25.01 18.65
N ALA A 389 6.80 24.15 19.64
CA ALA A 389 7.81 24.36 20.67
C ALA A 389 9.24 24.14 20.17
N GLY A 390 9.42 23.56 18.98
CA GLY A 390 10.74 23.20 18.47
C GLY A 390 11.30 21.92 19.10
N MET A 391 10.44 21.02 19.59
CA MET A 391 10.83 19.80 20.30
C MET A 391 10.89 18.59 19.37
N HIS A 392 11.98 17.83 19.43
CA HIS A 392 12.01 16.42 19.06
C HIS A 392 10.97 15.64 19.87
N VAL A 393 10.30 14.67 19.25
CA VAL A 393 9.38 13.76 19.95
C VAL A 393 9.97 12.36 20.01
N ASP A 394 9.89 11.72 21.17
CA ASP A 394 10.44 10.39 21.43
C ASP A 394 9.36 9.32 21.13
N LEU A 395 9.10 9.12 19.84
CA LEU A 395 8.12 8.15 19.30
C LEU A 395 8.79 7.25 18.24
N PRO A 396 8.29 6.01 18.02
CA PRO A 396 8.70 5.20 16.88
C PRO A 396 8.55 5.96 15.56
N VAL A 397 9.54 5.81 14.67
CA VAL A 397 9.65 6.54 13.40
C VAL A 397 8.37 6.37 12.54
N GLU A 398 7.76 5.19 12.56
CA GLU A 398 6.48 4.85 11.93
C GLU A 398 5.33 5.78 12.34
N GLN A 399 5.31 6.21 13.60
CA GLN A 399 4.29 7.10 14.17
C GLN A 399 4.68 8.58 14.02
N GLN A 400 5.96 8.87 13.75
CA GLN A 400 6.46 10.20 13.45
C GLN A 400 6.23 10.57 11.98
N GLY A 401 5.05 11.13 11.70
CA GLY A 401 4.93 12.02 10.54
C GLY A 401 5.89 13.22 10.71
N PHE A 402 7.06 13.14 10.08
CA PHE A 402 8.24 14.06 9.91
C PHE A 402 8.35 15.38 10.68
N ALA A 403 7.22 16.08 10.86
CA ALA A 403 7.06 17.26 11.68
C ALA A 403 7.90 17.23 12.96
N LEU A 404 7.89 16.08 13.63
CA LEU A 404 8.33 15.89 15.01
C LEU A 404 9.85 15.75 15.19
N SER A 405 10.62 16.02 14.14
CA SER A 405 12.09 16.06 14.17
C SER A 405 12.61 17.51 14.18
N ASP A 406 13.74 17.73 14.87
CA ASP A 406 14.25 19.08 15.15
C ASP A 406 14.56 19.94 13.91
N GLU A 407 14.82 19.37 12.74
CA GLU A 407 15.03 20.17 11.51
C GLU A 407 13.70 20.74 10.96
N TRP A 408 12.61 19.99 11.14
CA TRP A 408 11.28 20.25 10.57
C TRP A 408 10.33 20.97 11.53
N SER A 409 10.67 20.99 12.82
CA SER A 409 10.00 21.78 13.86
C SER A 409 10.17 23.30 13.67
N LEU A 410 9.37 24.10 14.39
CA LEU A 410 9.34 25.55 14.25
C LEU A 410 10.40 26.24 15.13
N LYS A 411 11.35 26.94 14.52
CA LYS A 411 12.47 27.63 15.20
C LYS A 411 12.17 29.12 15.44
N SER A 412 13.15 29.85 15.94
CA SER A 412 13.08 31.30 16.09
C SER A 412 13.39 31.99 14.75
N GLY A 413 12.56 32.95 14.33
CA GLY A 413 12.73 33.65 13.07
C GLY A 413 12.23 32.89 11.81
N ASP A 414 11.52 31.78 11.97
CA ASP A 414 10.81 31.11 10.88
C ASP A 414 9.47 31.81 10.56
N GLU A 415 9.11 31.88 9.28
CA GLU A 415 7.76 32.16 8.81
C GLU A 415 6.87 30.92 9.07
N CYS A 416 5.90 31.03 9.99
CA CYS A 416 5.00 29.93 10.31
C CYS A 416 3.60 30.11 9.70
N THR A 417 3.16 29.13 8.91
CA THR A 417 1.74 29.00 8.49
C THR A 417 1.15 27.68 8.95
N ILE A 418 -0.05 27.73 9.50
CA ILE A 418 -0.85 26.57 9.84
C ILE A 418 -2.02 26.52 8.86
N ILE A 419 -2.30 25.36 8.26
CA ILE A 419 -3.50 25.13 7.47
C ILE A 419 -4.40 24.22 8.29
N THR A 420 -5.67 24.60 8.43
CA THR A 420 -6.72 23.76 9.02
C THR A 420 -7.90 23.69 8.08
N ALA A 421 -8.41 22.48 7.86
CA ALA A 421 -9.65 22.26 7.12
C ALA A 421 -10.75 21.81 8.08
N THR A 422 -11.95 22.34 7.90
CA THR A 422 -13.17 21.93 8.58
C THR A 422 -14.11 21.22 7.60
N ARG A 423 -15.11 20.51 8.13
CA ARG A 423 -16.13 19.78 7.37
C ARG A 423 -17.36 19.58 8.23
N SER A 424 -18.54 19.83 7.66
CA SER A 424 -19.80 19.70 8.41
C SER A 424 -20.00 18.27 8.92
N HIS A 425 -20.39 18.13 10.19
CA HIS A 425 -20.63 16.86 10.88
C HIS A 425 -21.59 15.95 10.09
N PHE A 426 -22.62 16.53 9.47
CA PHE A 426 -23.60 15.85 8.62
C PHE A 426 -22.96 15.06 7.47
N SER A 427 -21.83 15.54 6.91
CA SER A 427 -21.09 14.85 5.84
C SER A 427 -19.83 14.15 6.35
N ARG A 428 -19.22 14.64 7.43
CA ARG A 428 -17.95 14.17 7.99
C ARG A 428 -18.10 12.90 8.83
N ASP A 429 -19.05 12.86 9.76
CA ASP A 429 -19.10 11.80 10.79
C ASP A 429 -19.45 10.45 10.17
N ALA A 430 -20.39 10.42 9.21
CA ALA A 430 -20.64 9.26 8.36
C ALA A 430 -19.39 8.79 7.58
N SER A 431 -18.50 9.72 7.19
CA SER A 431 -17.26 9.41 6.47
C SER A 431 -16.17 8.87 7.39
N GLU A 432 -16.18 9.25 8.67
CA GLU A 432 -15.30 8.76 9.73
C GLU A 432 -15.76 7.39 10.24
N TYR A 433 -17.07 7.15 10.34
CA TYR A 433 -17.64 5.84 10.66
C TYR A 433 -17.15 4.77 9.68
N PHE A 434 -17.39 4.95 8.39
CA PHE A 434 -17.05 3.94 7.38
C PHE A 434 -15.53 3.72 7.17
N GLU A 435 -14.68 4.71 7.45
CA GLU A 435 -13.22 4.52 7.39
C GLU A 435 -12.74 3.57 8.49
N ASN A 436 -13.37 3.63 9.67
CA ASN A 436 -12.91 3.00 10.88
C ASN A 436 -13.86 1.89 11.39
N ILE A 437 -14.87 1.50 10.60
CA ILE A 437 -15.88 0.50 10.97
C ILE A 437 -15.28 -0.89 11.27
N LEU A 438 -14.11 -1.18 10.71
CA LEU A 438 -13.34 -2.41 10.96
C LEU A 438 -12.24 -2.22 12.04
N GLN A 439 -11.98 -0.99 12.50
CA GLN A 439 -10.92 -0.71 13.48
C GLN A 439 -11.43 -0.88 14.91
N VAL A 440 -11.00 -1.95 15.58
CA VAL A 440 -11.43 -2.29 16.96
C VAL A 440 -11.17 -1.16 17.97
N ASN A 441 -10.11 -0.38 17.80
CA ASN A 441 -9.65 0.61 18.79
C ASN A 441 -10.01 2.08 18.48
N HIS A 442 -10.62 2.37 17.32
CA HIS A 442 -11.07 3.74 17.00
C HIS A 442 -12.31 4.11 17.82
N PRO A 443 -12.68 5.39 18.06
CA PRO A 443 -13.95 5.74 18.72
C PRO A 443 -15.24 5.13 18.12
N TYR A 444 -15.21 4.69 16.86
CA TYR A 444 -16.29 3.92 16.23
C TYR A 444 -16.20 2.39 16.47
N GLY A 445 -15.05 1.85 16.90
CA GLY A 445 -14.84 0.48 17.36
C GLY A 445 -14.96 0.31 18.88
N TYR A 446 -14.33 1.17 19.69
CA TYR A 446 -14.46 1.20 21.14
C TYR A 446 -14.20 2.58 21.77
N HIS A 447 -14.74 2.80 22.98
CA HIS A 447 -14.77 4.10 23.64
C HIS A 447 -13.53 4.33 24.55
N PRO A 448 -12.80 5.47 24.45
CA PRO A 448 -11.64 5.79 25.28
C PRO A 448 -11.93 6.09 26.77
N ARG A 449 -13.07 5.67 27.33
CA ARG A 449 -13.41 5.74 28.77
C ARG A 449 -14.20 4.52 29.30
N GLY A 450 -14.22 3.39 28.58
CA GLY A 450 -14.68 2.10 29.14
C GLY A 450 -16.18 1.95 29.42
N VAL A 451 -17.04 2.87 28.98
CA VAL A 451 -18.51 2.71 29.10
C VAL A 451 -18.98 1.62 28.13
N LYS A 452 -19.68 0.60 28.65
CA LYS A 452 -20.23 -0.50 27.85
C LYS A 452 -21.25 0.01 26.84
N ARG A 453 -21.18 -0.49 25.59
CA ARG A 453 -22.25 -0.34 24.59
C ARG A 453 -23.53 -1.02 25.09
N PHE A 454 -24.69 -0.47 24.74
CA PHE A 454 -25.98 -0.91 25.25
C PHE A 454 -26.36 -2.29 24.71
N LYS A 455 -26.61 -3.25 25.61
CA LYS A 455 -27.06 -4.64 25.32
C LYS A 455 -26.14 -5.50 24.43
N ASP A 456 -24.85 -5.62 24.74
CA ASP A 456 -24.04 -6.70 24.15
C ASP A 456 -22.99 -7.29 25.11
N ARG A 457 -22.54 -8.52 24.84
CA ARG A 457 -21.38 -9.12 25.51
C ARG A 457 -20.08 -8.50 24.97
N ALA A 458 -19.01 -8.53 25.77
CA ALA A 458 -17.70 -8.14 25.26
C ALA A 458 -17.23 -9.13 24.18
N PRO A 459 -16.64 -8.67 23.06
CA PRO A 459 -15.96 -9.55 22.10
C PRO A 459 -14.84 -10.32 22.80
N ARG A 460 -14.61 -11.56 22.39
CA ARG A 460 -13.44 -12.33 22.83
C ARG A 460 -12.18 -11.78 22.15
N THR A 461 -11.03 -12.02 22.75
CA THR A 461 -9.72 -11.74 22.15
C THR A 461 -9.59 -12.49 20.82
N GLY A 462 -9.63 -11.75 19.71
CA GLY A 462 -9.59 -12.28 18.33
C GLY A 462 -10.88 -12.07 17.52
N GLU A 463 -12.00 -11.67 18.13
CA GLU A 463 -13.27 -11.47 17.42
C GLU A 463 -13.41 -10.04 16.85
N SER A 464 -13.31 -9.90 15.52
CA SER A 464 -13.67 -8.67 14.80
C SER A 464 -15.19 -8.57 14.66
N ARG A 465 -15.83 -7.67 15.44
CA ARG A 465 -17.31 -7.42 15.43
C ARG A 465 -17.87 -7.20 14.03
N TRP A 466 -17.13 -6.51 13.17
CA TRP A 466 -17.48 -6.26 11.78
C TRP A 466 -16.37 -6.79 10.87
N THR A 467 -16.73 -7.63 9.90
CA THR A 467 -15.87 -8.00 8.76
C THR A 467 -16.24 -7.21 7.51
N GLN A 468 -15.39 -7.22 6.49
CA GLN A 468 -15.68 -6.57 5.21
C GLN A 468 -16.94 -7.16 4.56
N GLU A 469 -17.09 -8.49 4.55
CA GLU A 469 -18.28 -9.18 4.04
C GLU A 469 -19.52 -8.82 4.86
N THR A 470 -19.39 -8.68 6.19
CA THR A 470 -20.53 -8.37 7.06
C THR A 470 -21.08 -6.96 6.82
N VAL A 471 -20.21 -5.97 6.64
CA VAL A 471 -20.63 -4.59 6.30
C VAL A 471 -21.20 -4.52 4.89
N LEU A 472 -20.62 -5.24 3.91
CA LEU A 472 -21.16 -5.33 2.56
C LEU A 472 -22.54 -6.01 2.54
N ARG A 473 -22.71 -7.10 3.29
CA ARG A 473 -23.97 -7.84 3.43
C ARG A 473 -25.06 -6.99 4.08
N LEU A 474 -24.78 -6.35 5.23
CA LEU A 474 -25.74 -5.43 5.85
C LEU A 474 -26.08 -4.25 4.94
N GLY A 475 -25.11 -3.74 4.17
CA GLY A 475 -25.35 -2.71 3.17
C GLY A 475 -26.37 -3.06 2.08
N ASN A 476 -26.59 -4.36 1.83
CA ASN A 476 -27.54 -4.89 0.85
C ASN A 476 -28.83 -5.44 1.50
N GLU A 477 -28.72 -6.10 2.66
CA GLU A 477 -29.84 -6.79 3.33
C GLU A 477 -30.56 -5.94 4.39
N SER A 478 -29.86 -5.06 5.09
CA SER A 478 -30.41 -4.29 6.22
C SER A 478 -29.57 -3.04 6.51
N ILE A 479 -29.69 -2.04 5.63
CA ILE A 479 -28.97 -0.77 5.75
C ILE A 479 -29.28 -0.05 7.08
N SER A 480 -30.48 -0.25 7.62
CA SER A 480 -30.92 0.25 8.93
C SER A 480 -30.03 -0.21 10.08
N ALA A 481 -29.49 -1.44 10.05
CA ALA A 481 -28.61 -1.93 11.09
C ALA A 481 -27.28 -1.15 11.16
N LEU A 482 -26.77 -0.68 10.02
CA LEU A 482 -25.60 0.21 9.97
C LEU A 482 -25.96 1.63 10.44
N VAL A 483 -27.18 2.12 10.18
CA VAL A 483 -27.67 3.39 10.72
C VAL A 483 -27.82 3.34 12.25
N GLU A 484 -28.29 2.23 12.80
CA GLU A 484 -28.41 2.01 14.25
C GLU A 484 -27.04 1.91 14.95
N ASP A 485 -26.09 1.14 14.40
CA ASP A 485 -24.72 1.03 14.92
C ASP A 485 -23.96 2.38 14.82
N PHE A 486 -24.17 3.13 13.72
CA PHE A 486 -23.69 4.52 13.60
C PHE A 486 -24.25 5.41 14.72
N ARG A 487 -25.58 5.50 14.86
CA ARG A 487 -26.23 6.35 15.89
C ARG A 487 -25.76 6.00 17.29
N ALA A 488 -25.59 4.72 17.61
CA ALA A 488 -25.11 4.25 18.90
C ALA A 488 -23.69 4.75 19.24
N GLN A 489 -22.88 5.15 18.26
CA GLN A 489 -21.56 5.77 18.45
C GLN A 489 -21.52 7.27 18.16
N HIS A 490 -22.49 7.80 17.41
CA HIS A 490 -22.41 9.15 16.85
C HIS A 490 -22.34 10.22 17.95
N SER A 491 -23.12 10.12 19.02
CA SER A 491 -23.07 11.08 20.14
C SER A 491 -21.70 11.14 20.84
N ILE A 492 -20.98 10.01 20.96
CA ILE A 492 -19.62 9.96 21.53
C ILE A 492 -18.63 10.69 20.63
N VAL A 493 -18.73 10.46 19.31
CA VAL A 493 -17.85 11.08 18.32
C VAL A 493 -18.16 12.57 18.18
N LEU A 494 -19.44 12.93 18.12
CA LEU A 494 -19.91 14.30 18.08
C LEU A 494 -19.40 15.07 19.31
N ALA A 495 -19.57 14.54 20.52
CA ALA A 495 -19.05 15.16 21.75
C ALA A 495 -17.52 15.31 21.78
N PHE A 496 -16.76 14.40 21.15
CA PHE A 496 -15.30 14.51 21.07
C PHE A 496 -14.82 15.63 20.12
N TYR A 497 -15.57 15.92 19.05
CA TYR A 497 -15.22 16.94 18.06
C TYR A 497 -16.00 18.26 18.23
N ALA A 498 -17.06 18.28 19.05
CA ALA A 498 -17.97 19.41 19.23
C ALA A 498 -17.30 20.74 19.60
N ASN A 499 -16.16 20.69 20.29
CA ASN A 499 -15.36 21.85 20.67
C ASN A 499 -13.90 21.75 20.20
N TRP A 500 -13.63 21.05 19.09
CA TRP A 500 -12.26 20.76 18.64
C TRP A 500 -11.43 22.03 18.40
N PHE A 501 -12.06 23.11 17.93
CA PHE A 501 -11.33 24.36 17.63
C PHE A 501 -10.90 25.09 18.90
N THR A 502 -11.73 25.17 19.94
CA THR A 502 -11.29 25.68 21.25
C THR A 502 -10.35 24.70 21.97
N ALA A 503 -10.75 23.44 22.10
CA ALA A 503 -10.12 22.47 22.99
C ALA A 503 -8.85 21.83 22.43
N GLN A 504 -8.66 21.81 21.10
CA GLN A 504 -7.46 21.26 20.45
C GLN A 504 -6.70 22.32 19.66
N PHE A 505 -7.35 23.01 18.71
CA PHE A 505 -6.65 23.94 17.82
C PHE A 505 -6.09 25.17 18.55
N LYS A 506 -6.96 25.94 19.21
CA LYS A 506 -6.59 27.14 19.98
C LYS A 506 -5.71 26.77 21.18
N ALA A 507 -5.98 25.65 21.85
CA ALA A 507 -5.18 25.15 22.97
C ALA A 507 -3.72 24.81 22.60
N ALA A 508 -3.46 24.33 21.38
CA ALA A 508 -2.10 24.06 20.90
C ALA A 508 -1.44 25.29 20.24
N THR A 509 -2.17 25.96 19.33
CA THR A 509 -1.61 26.99 18.44
C THR A 509 -1.62 28.39 19.03
N ARG A 510 -2.44 28.64 20.06
CA ARG A 510 -2.83 29.97 20.56
C ARG A 510 -3.55 30.86 19.52
N ILE A 511 -3.91 30.33 18.36
CA ILE A 511 -4.72 31.02 17.36
C ILE A 511 -6.19 30.67 17.61
N ASP A 512 -7.01 31.69 17.87
CA ASP A 512 -8.45 31.52 17.98
C ASP A 512 -9.11 31.65 16.60
N VAL A 513 -9.36 30.52 15.94
CA VAL A 513 -10.02 30.52 14.63
C VAL A 513 -11.51 30.83 14.66
N LEU A 514 -12.10 30.94 15.86
CA LEU A 514 -13.52 31.28 16.05
C LEU A 514 -13.74 32.77 16.38
N SER A 515 -12.66 33.55 16.51
CA SER A 515 -12.66 34.95 16.96
C SER A 515 -13.16 35.97 15.93
N GLN A 516 -13.23 35.59 14.65
CA GLN A 516 -13.80 36.37 13.55
C GLN A 516 -14.67 35.45 12.69
N PRO A 517 -15.79 35.90 12.10
CA PRO A 517 -16.61 35.05 11.23
C PRO A 517 -15.83 34.46 10.05
N PHE A 518 -16.18 33.24 9.64
CA PHE A 518 -15.66 32.65 8.42
C PHE A 518 -16.22 33.34 7.17
N ASP A 519 -15.34 33.76 6.26
CA ASP A 519 -15.74 34.44 5.02
C ASP A 519 -16.22 33.43 3.95
N LEU A 520 -17.54 33.33 3.82
CA LEU A 520 -18.23 32.49 2.83
C LEU A 520 -18.14 33.02 1.39
N GLN A 521 -17.71 34.28 1.15
CA GLN A 521 -17.51 34.83 -0.20
C GLN A 521 -16.07 34.61 -0.69
N GLN A 522 -15.09 34.68 0.21
CA GLN A 522 -13.69 34.32 -0.04
C GLN A 522 -13.46 32.79 0.01
N HIS A 523 -14.39 32.04 0.59
CA HIS A 523 -14.30 30.58 0.83
C HIS A 523 -13.11 30.12 1.70
N HIS A 524 -12.51 31.05 2.45
CA HIS A 524 -11.42 30.79 3.40
C HIS A 524 -11.33 31.92 4.43
N SER A 525 -10.49 31.76 5.45
CA SER A 525 -10.12 32.86 6.35
C SER A 525 -8.65 32.78 6.72
N TRP A 526 -7.99 33.95 6.78
CA TRP A 526 -6.58 34.07 7.16
C TRP A 526 -6.45 34.83 8.48
N ILE A 527 -6.01 34.13 9.53
CA ILE A 527 -6.05 34.61 10.91
C ILE A 527 -4.61 34.72 11.43
N ARG A 528 -4.16 35.95 11.74
CA ARG A 528 -2.79 36.21 12.21
C ARG A 528 -2.69 35.98 13.73
N GLY A 529 -1.97 34.94 14.14
CA GLY A 529 -1.50 34.79 15.51
C GLY A 529 -0.15 35.49 15.73
N SER A 530 0.33 35.47 16.98
CA SER A 530 1.58 36.14 17.37
C SER A 530 2.88 35.46 16.90
N ARG A 531 2.83 34.18 16.55
CA ARG A 531 3.98 33.40 16.02
C ARG A 531 3.69 32.69 14.69
N CYS A 532 2.42 32.39 14.41
CA CYS A 532 1.97 31.69 13.22
C CYS A 532 0.69 32.36 12.69
N SER A 533 0.48 32.32 11.37
CA SER A 533 -0.85 32.60 10.79
C SER A 533 -1.58 31.29 10.48
N ALA A 534 -2.91 31.29 10.55
CA ALA A 534 -3.76 30.17 10.18
C ALA A 534 -4.54 30.45 8.88
N LEU A 535 -4.42 29.57 7.89
CA LEU A 535 -5.34 29.45 6.76
C LEU A 535 -6.43 28.45 7.13
N VAL A 536 -7.66 28.93 7.22
CA VAL A 536 -8.86 28.13 7.56
C VAL A 536 -9.66 27.87 6.29
N LEU A 537 -10.02 26.60 6.04
CA LEU A 537 -10.68 26.13 4.83
C LEU A 537 -11.91 25.27 5.18
N ARG A 538 -12.96 25.29 4.33
CA ARG A 538 -14.10 24.34 4.41
C ARG A 538 -14.02 23.28 3.32
N SER A 539 -14.30 22.02 3.65
CA SER A 539 -14.19 20.87 2.72
C SER A 539 -15.21 20.91 1.59
N GLU A 540 -16.38 21.46 1.87
CA GLU A 540 -17.47 21.71 0.92
C GLU A 540 -17.04 22.70 -0.18
N ASP A 541 -16.09 23.59 0.15
CA ASP A 541 -15.48 24.59 -0.75
C ASP A 541 -14.19 24.09 -1.42
N SER A 542 -13.89 22.79 -1.34
CA SER A 542 -12.64 22.18 -1.87
C SER A 542 -12.39 22.39 -3.37
N LYS A 543 -13.41 22.76 -4.14
CA LYS A 543 -13.29 23.21 -5.54
C LYS A 543 -12.47 24.50 -5.71
N PHE A 544 -12.45 25.38 -4.71
CA PHE A 544 -11.71 26.66 -4.71
C PHE A 544 -10.33 26.57 -4.05
N TRP A 545 -10.04 25.48 -3.32
CA TRP A 545 -8.77 25.28 -2.64
C TRP A 545 -7.52 25.40 -3.52
N PRO A 546 -7.49 24.98 -4.81
CA PRO A 546 -6.32 25.19 -5.67
C PRO A 546 -5.91 26.66 -5.71
N ASP A 547 -6.87 27.54 -6.00
CA ASP A 547 -6.62 28.97 -6.21
C ASP A 547 -6.43 29.71 -4.88
N ILE A 548 -7.11 29.28 -3.82
CA ILE A 548 -6.93 29.83 -2.47
C ILE A 548 -5.54 29.52 -1.91
N ILE A 549 -5.12 28.25 -1.95
CA ILE A 549 -3.84 27.83 -1.37
C ILE A 549 -2.68 28.37 -2.21
N ALA A 550 -2.83 28.49 -3.54
CA ALA A 550 -1.84 29.11 -4.41
C ALA A 550 -1.55 30.60 -4.11
N LYS A 551 -2.47 31.35 -3.47
CA LYS A 551 -2.21 32.73 -3.00
C LYS A 551 -1.14 32.81 -1.89
N TYR A 552 -0.88 31.70 -1.21
CA TYR A 552 0.05 31.62 -0.07
C TYR A 552 1.26 30.72 -0.34
N PHE A 553 1.13 29.80 -1.31
CA PHE A 553 2.11 28.78 -1.64
C PHE A 553 2.23 28.64 -3.16
N ASP A 554 3.16 29.39 -3.74
CA ASP A 554 3.38 29.45 -5.19
C ASP A 554 3.52 28.06 -5.82
N GLY A 555 2.87 27.87 -6.97
CA GLY A 555 2.88 26.60 -7.70
C GLY A 555 1.95 25.52 -7.17
N PHE A 556 1.31 25.68 -6.00
CA PHE A 556 0.38 24.69 -5.43
C PHE A 556 -0.71 24.24 -6.42
N LYS A 557 -0.97 22.93 -6.46
CA LYS A 557 -2.10 22.33 -7.19
C LYS A 557 -2.71 21.21 -6.37
N MET A 558 -4.03 21.06 -6.41
CA MET A 558 -4.73 19.96 -5.73
C MET A 558 -4.63 18.69 -6.59
N PRO A 559 -4.06 17.57 -6.10
CA PRO A 559 -3.95 16.34 -6.86
C PRO A 559 -5.33 15.70 -7.09
N ARG A 560 -5.64 15.32 -8.33
CA ARG A 560 -6.91 14.65 -8.68
C ARG A 560 -6.95 13.21 -8.14
N SER A 561 -7.39 13.03 -6.91
CA SER A 561 -7.61 11.71 -6.30
C SER A 561 -9.10 11.40 -6.12
N ASN A 562 -9.68 10.63 -7.05
CA ASN A 562 -10.98 9.96 -6.86
C ASN A 562 -10.82 8.76 -5.91
N SER A 563 -10.33 9.01 -4.69
CA SER A 563 -10.01 7.97 -3.69
C SER A 563 -11.25 7.47 -2.96
N ALA A 564 -12.30 8.29 -2.82
CA ALA A 564 -13.52 7.92 -2.11
C ALA A 564 -14.36 6.86 -2.84
N SER A 565 -14.44 6.90 -4.17
CA SER A 565 -15.16 5.90 -4.97
C SER A 565 -14.40 4.58 -5.15
N ARG A 566 -13.09 4.57 -4.87
CA ARG A 566 -12.21 3.38 -4.91
C ARG A 566 -12.19 2.57 -3.61
N LYS A 567 -12.96 2.97 -2.58
CA LYS A 567 -13.02 2.23 -1.31
C LYS A 567 -14.00 1.07 -1.41
N TRP A 568 -13.67 -0.07 -0.78
CA TRP A 568 -14.52 -1.27 -0.78
C TRP A 568 -15.96 -1.01 -0.32
N TYR A 569 -16.15 -0.02 0.56
CA TYR A 569 -17.45 0.36 1.10
C TYR A 569 -18.20 1.43 0.29
N SER A 570 -17.70 1.90 -0.85
CA SER A 570 -18.18 3.13 -1.52
C SER A 570 -19.67 3.10 -1.90
N ASP A 571 -20.17 1.95 -2.36
CA ASP A 571 -21.58 1.71 -2.64
C ASP A 571 -22.43 1.71 -1.36
N VAL A 572 -22.00 0.97 -0.34
CA VAL A 572 -22.72 0.86 0.95
C VAL A 572 -22.78 2.21 1.66
N TYR A 573 -21.69 2.98 1.66
CA TYR A 573 -21.66 4.35 2.17
C TYR A 573 -22.57 5.30 1.37
N SER A 574 -22.77 5.04 0.08
CA SER A 574 -23.69 5.82 -0.75
C SER A 574 -25.15 5.50 -0.42
N ALA A 575 -25.51 4.21 -0.29
CA ALA A 575 -26.84 3.78 0.18
C ALA A 575 -27.10 4.19 1.63
N PHE A 576 -26.10 4.12 2.52
CA PHE A 576 -26.20 4.56 3.90
C PHE A 576 -26.56 6.04 4.00
N LYS A 577 -25.92 6.91 3.21
CA LYS A 577 -26.25 8.35 3.18
C LYS A 577 -27.66 8.66 2.70
N THR A 578 -28.30 7.82 1.88
CA THR A 578 -29.70 8.05 1.47
C THR A 578 -30.71 7.55 2.49
N HIS A 579 -30.31 6.67 3.42
CA HIS A 579 -31.14 6.16 4.51
C HIS A 579 -30.88 6.84 5.87
N LEU A 580 -29.71 7.46 6.05
CA LEU A 580 -29.37 8.22 7.26
C LEU A 580 -30.15 9.55 7.29
N GLN A 581 -31.27 9.54 8.01
CA GLN A 581 -32.02 10.74 8.38
C GLN A 581 -31.73 11.07 9.85
N TYR A 582 -31.33 12.31 10.13
CA TYR A 582 -31.12 12.77 11.51
C TYR A 582 -32.45 13.20 12.12
N THR A 583 -32.71 12.80 13.35
CA THR A 583 -33.86 13.26 14.15
C THR A 583 -33.68 14.73 14.56
N PRO A 584 -34.76 15.45 14.90
CA PRO A 584 -34.65 16.81 15.43
C PRO A 584 -33.82 16.92 16.72
N GLY A 585 -33.58 15.82 17.44
CA GLY A 585 -32.64 15.76 18.57
C GLY A 585 -31.19 15.80 18.10
N GLU A 586 -30.80 14.82 17.28
CA GLU A 586 -29.46 14.71 16.69
C GLU A 586 -29.08 15.99 15.93
N MET A 587 -30.00 16.55 15.13
CA MET A 587 -29.78 17.82 14.43
C MET A 587 -29.43 18.96 15.40
N ARG A 588 -30.17 19.14 16.51
CA ARG A 588 -29.87 20.20 17.49
C ARG A 588 -28.51 20.02 18.16
N GLU A 589 -28.11 18.78 18.46
CA GLU A 589 -26.79 18.49 19.03
C GLU A 589 -25.67 18.82 18.04
N MET A 590 -25.83 18.44 16.77
CA MET A 590 -24.86 18.75 15.70
C MET A 590 -24.76 20.26 15.46
N CYS A 591 -25.90 20.94 15.36
CA CYS A 591 -25.98 22.39 15.19
C CYS A 591 -25.55 23.19 16.43
N ALA A 592 -25.30 22.54 17.57
CA ALA A 592 -24.72 23.15 18.77
C ALA A 592 -23.18 23.03 18.85
N THR A 593 -22.52 22.32 17.93
CA THR A 593 -21.05 22.26 17.86
C THR A 593 -20.44 23.63 17.52
N GLU A 594 -19.14 23.82 17.80
CA GLU A 594 -18.37 24.95 17.28
C GLU A 594 -18.29 24.92 15.75
N THR A 595 -18.13 23.71 15.18
CA THR A 595 -18.06 23.45 13.74
C THR A 595 -19.26 24.04 12.99
N GLU A 596 -20.48 23.58 13.30
CA GLU A 596 -21.66 24.04 12.57
C GLU A 596 -21.96 25.50 12.85
N ARG A 597 -21.93 25.93 14.13
CA ARG A 597 -22.29 27.31 14.51
C ARG A 597 -21.40 28.38 13.90
N HIS A 598 -20.11 28.09 13.70
CA HIS A 598 -19.16 29.08 13.21
C HIS A 598 -18.94 29.00 11.69
N PHE A 599 -18.86 27.80 11.12
CA PHE A 599 -18.48 27.62 9.71
C PHE A 599 -19.66 27.32 8.77
N TYR A 600 -20.82 26.92 9.30
CA TYR A 600 -21.96 26.45 8.48
C TYR A 600 -23.31 27.09 8.83
N LYS A 601 -23.45 27.84 9.93
CA LYS A 601 -24.74 28.46 10.32
C LYS A 601 -25.33 29.39 9.26
N GLU A 602 -24.49 30.22 8.62
CA GLU A 602 -24.92 31.18 7.59
C GLU A 602 -24.88 30.59 6.16
N ASP A 603 -24.60 29.29 6.00
CA ASP A 603 -24.56 28.60 4.72
C ASP A 603 -25.97 28.13 4.29
N GLU A 604 -26.40 28.48 3.08
CA GLU A 604 -27.73 28.16 2.57
C GLU A 604 -27.99 26.66 2.37
N SER A 605 -26.93 25.85 2.29
CA SER A 605 -26.96 24.38 2.18
C SER A 605 -26.87 23.64 3.53
N SER A 606 -26.74 24.39 4.64
CA SER A 606 -26.59 23.82 5.98
C SER A 606 -27.92 23.36 6.58
N PRO A 607 -27.99 22.15 7.19
CA PRO A 607 -29.14 21.71 8.00
C PRO A 607 -29.34 22.50 9.32
N CYS A 608 -28.52 23.51 9.59
CA CYS A 608 -28.49 24.29 10.83
C CYS A 608 -28.89 25.76 10.70
N ARG A 609 -29.42 26.16 9.54
CA ARG A 609 -29.84 27.53 9.24
C ARG A 609 -31.23 27.86 9.80
#